data_AF-A0A970IT80-F1
#
_entry.id   AF-A0A970IT80-F1
#
_cell.length_a   1.000
_cell.length_b   1.000
_cell.length_c   1.000
_cell.angle_alpha   90.00
_cell.angle_beta   90.00
_cell.angle_gamma   90.00
#
_symmetry.space_group_name_H-M   'P 1'
#
loop_
_entity.id
_entity.type
_entity.pdbx_description
1 polymer ?
#
loop_
_entity_poly.entity_id
_entity_poly.type
_entity_poly.pdbx_seq_one_letter_code
_entity_poly.pdbx_strand_id
1 'polypeptide(L)'
;KWNTKGHPGRIVKVATEELRLFAELFENSDNWEQARLPVIHAQILLEVLLCFTKQKNFFGDLEKQVFTNTMWDETKAQNDDIIVRIVHYPDSPLDMIYSGPHIGIANPLFKCSRKICRLNSDYDSIDLNNITNHYLQRCNYSPKGGIEEYVRRIPVTSWGKKHHEEYRVLTRSMLNLSGERTLYSAIIPPLTAHVNTTFSFSFYDKKILASCSANFASIPYDFLMRATGKGIASTGIYSKFPIIYNESAGIRSLLLNCITANYSYIWTDLFIKDFNLETWSKQDPRLRPEKFSNLTPEWTWDTPLRTDYERRQALVEIDVLTSMALGMTLEQLKTIYRIQFPVLQQYEADTWYDQNGRIVFTVNRSLTGVGFSRAEFEPIKDAKAGEKFYRTIMDDTMPGGPIERIIEYIAPFDKCDREEDYETAWRFFEEKYKDKL
;
A
#
# COMPACT_ATOMS: atom_id res chain seq x y z
N LYS A 1 -14.40 -29.41 12.07
CA LYS A 1 -14.40 -29.74 13.52
C LYS A 1 -13.36 -28.84 14.18
N TRP A 2 -13.73 -28.04 15.19
CA TRP A 2 -12.76 -27.15 15.86
C TRP A 2 -11.70 -27.96 16.59
N ASN A 3 -10.43 -27.59 16.47
CA ASN A 3 -9.34 -28.21 17.22
C ASN A 3 -9.35 -27.68 18.66
N THR A 4 -9.54 -28.55 19.64
CA THR A 4 -9.55 -28.22 21.07
C THR A 4 -8.23 -28.54 21.77
N LYS A 5 -7.23 -29.09 21.06
CA LYS A 5 -5.89 -29.33 21.62
C LYS A 5 -5.13 -28.01 21.71
N GLY A 6 -4.70 -27.65 22.91
CA GLY A 6 -3.82 -26.50 23.13
C GLY A 6 -2.49 -26.66 22.41
N HIS A 7 -1.97 -25.57 21.85
CA HIS A 7 -0.68 -25.55 21.17
C HIS A 7 0.37 -24.91 22.09
N PRO A 8 1.51 -25.57 22.39
CA PRO A 8 2.54 -25.03 23.30
C PRO A 8 3.02 -23.61 22.94
N GLY A 9 3.11 -23.30 21.65
CA GLY A 9 3.48 -21.96 21.17
C GLY A 9 2.49 -20.83 21.49
N ARG A 10 1.31 -21.14 22.06
CA ARG A 10 0.37 -20.14 22.61
C ARG A 10 0.67 -19.75 24.05
N ILE A 11 1.60 -20.44 24.71
CA ILE A 11 2.12 -20.03 26.02
C ILE A 11 3.13 -18.91 25.77
N VAL A 12 2.71 -17.68 26.02
CA VAL A 12 3.59 -16.50 25.92
C VAL A 12 4.27 -16.30 27.27
N LYS A 13 5.60 -16.34 27.28
CA LYS A 13 6.39 -16.02 28.47
C LYS A 13 6.72 -14.54 28.42
N VAL A 14 6.33 -13.81 29.47
CA VAL A 14 6.60 -12.38 29.62
C VAL A 14 7.52 -12.22 30.82
N ALA A 15 8.75 -11.79 30.58
CA ALA A 15 9.70 -11.38 31.59
C ALA A 15 9.93 -9.86 31.53
N THR A 16 10.91 -9.37 32.29
CA THR A 16 11.22 -7.94 32.37
C THR A 16 11.60 -7.34 31.02
N GLU A 17 12.26 -8.10 30.14
CA GLU A 17 12.64 -7.63 28.80
C GLU A 17 11.41 -7.36 27.93
N GLU A 18 10.43 -8.26 27.95
CA GLU A 18 9.17 -8.10 27.22
C GLU A 18 8.31 -6.95 27.79
N LEU A 19 8.33 -6.76 29.12
CA LEU A 19 7.62 -5.63 29.73
C LEU A 19 8.23 -4.29 29.33
N ARG A 20 9.56 -4.21 29.26
CA ARG A 20 10.26 -3.02 28.74
C ARG A 20 9.90 -2.75 27.30
N LEU A 21 9.90 -3.80 26.47
CA LEU A 21 9.45 -3.74 25.08
C LEU A 21 8.04 -3.14 24.98
N PHE A 22 7.10 -3.59 25.81
CA PHE A 22 5.72 -3.10 25.78
C PHE A 22 5.60 -1.64 26.22
N ALA A 23 6.33 -1.25 27.27
CA ALA A 23 6.34 0.12 27.77
C ALA A 23 6.89 1.09 26.72
N GLU A 24 7.99 0.71 26.07
CA GLU A 24 8.62 1.50 25.01
C GLU A 24 7.70 1.59 23.78
N LEU A 25 7.30 0.45 23.23
CA LEU A 25 6.56 0.38 21.97
C LEU A 25 5.13 0.92 22.10
N PHE A 26 4.40 0.61 23.17
CA PHE A 26 2.98 0.97 23.27
C PHE A 26 2.70 2.22 24.10
N GLU A 27 3.57 2.56 25.07
CA GLU A 27 3.28 3.60 26.05
C GLU A 27 4.27 4.77 26.02
N ASN A 28 5.41 4.62 25.35
CA ASN A 28 6.48 5.63 25.35
C ASN A 28 6.96 5.93 26.78
N SER A 29 7.16 4.87 27.56
CA SER A 29 7.48 4.91 28.99
C SER A 29 8.62 3.95 29.28
N ASP A 30 9.53 4.35 30.18
CA ASP A 30 10.56 3.46 30.73
C ASP A 30 10.04 2.64 31.92
N ASN A 31 8.82 2.93 32.39
CA ASN A 31 8.19 2.28 33.55
C ASN A 31 7.57 0.94 33.16
N TRP A 32 8.42 -0.05 32.92
CA TRP A 32 8.03 -1.39 32.50
C TRP A 32 7.15 -2.13 33.52
N GLU A 33 7.22 -1.78 34.81
CA GLU A 33 6.37 -2.38 35.84
C GLU A 33 4.88 -2.04 35.67
N GLN A 34 4.57 -0.96 34.94
CA GLN A 34 3.20 -0.51 34.65
C GLN A 34 2.78 -0.75 33.21
N ALA A 35 3.63 -1.42 32.41
CA ALA A 35 3.39 -1.61 30.99
C ALA A 35 2.10 -2.39 30.74
N ARG A 36 1.21 -1.86 29.90
CA ARG A 36 0.06 -2.61 29.40
C ARG A 36 0.52 -3.78 28.57
N LEU A 37 -0.01 -4.95 28.90
CA LEU A 37 0.20 -6.16 28.11
C LEU A 37 -0.63 -6.07 26.81
N PRO A 38 0.01 -6.12 25.63
CA PRO A 38 -0.70 -6.25 24.37
C PRO A 38 -1.40 -7.61 24.29
N VAL A 39 -2.44 -7.68 23.47
CA VAL A 39 -3.18 -8.92 23.21
C VAL A 39 -2.36 -9.79 22.24
N ILE A 40 -1.31 -10.45 22.76
CA ILE A 40 -0.44 -11.36 22.03
C ILE A 40 -0.80 -12.80 22.39
N HIS A 41 -1.15 -13.59 21.38
CA HIS A 41 -1.66 -14.96 21.56
C HIS A 41 -0.67 -16.06 21.14
N ALA A 42 0.54 -15.69 20.72
CA ALA A 42 1.58 -16.64 20.33
C ALA A 42 2.98 -16.04 20.56
N GLN A 43 3.92 -16.85 21.04
CA GLN A 43 5.29 -16.43 21.36
C GLN A 43 6.00 -15.83 20.13
N ILE A 44 5.79 -16.41 18.95
CA ILE A 44 6.39 -15.94 17.70
C ILE A 44 5.98 -14.51 17.32
N LEU A 45 4.79 -14.05 17.72
CA LEU A 45 4.38 -12.66 17.45
C LEU A 45 5.20 -11.67 18.28
N LEU A 46 5.55 -12.05 19.51
CA LEU A 46 6.45 -11.28 20.36
C LEU A 46 7.87 -11.26 19.79
N GLU A 47 8.37 -12.40 19.28
CA GLU A 47 9.67 -12.47 18.60
C GLU A 47 9.72 -11.54 17.37
N VAL A 48 8.61 -11.43 16.62
CA VAL A 48 8.51 -10.47 15.50
C VAL A 48 8.56 -9.03 16.00
N LEU A 49 7.88 -8.69 17.09
CA LEU A 49 7.96 -7.34 17.68
C LEU A 49 9.40 -7.01 18.13
N LEU A 50 10.14 -7.99 18.66
CA LEU A 50 11.55 -7.84 18.99
C LEU A 50 12.43 -7.56 17.76
N CYS A 51 12.08 -8.08 16.57
CA CYS A 51 12.78 -7.72 15.33
C CYS A 51 12.64 -6.23 15.02
N PHE A 52 11.48 -5.61 15.30
CA PHE A 52 11.28 -4.16 15.10
C PHE A 52 12.08 -3.30 16.09
N THR A 53 12.23 -3.74 17.34
CA THR A 53 12.94 -2.93 18.35
C THR A 53 14.45 -3.09 18.34
N LYS A 54 14.96 -4.13 17.70
CA LYS A 54 16.41 -4.27 17.40
C LYS A 54 16.90 -3.31 16.33
N GLN A 55 16.00 -2.61 15.65
CA GLN A 55 16.35 -1.64 14.62
C GLN A 55 16.91 -0.37 15.25
N LYS A 56 17.78 0.34 14.52
CA LYS A 56 18.56 1.47 15.08
C LYS A 56 17.95 2.84 14.83
N ASN A 57 17.19 2.97 13.74
CA ASN A 57 16.67 4.26 13.27
C ASN A 57 15.15 4.20 13.24
N PHE A 58 14.51 5.15 13.91
CA PHE A 58 13.05 5.30 13.94
C PHE A 58 12.64 6.64 13.34
N PHE A 59 11.36 6.76 12.95
CA PHE A 59 10.82 8.03 12.47
C PHE A 59 10.95 9.17 13.50
N GLY A 60 10.85 8.85 14.78
CA GLY A 60 11.04 9.81 15.88
C GLY A 60 12.43 10.42 15.91
N ASP A 61 13.45 9.72 15.39
CA ASP A 61 14.83 10.22 15.37
C ASP A 61 15.08 11.21 14.22
N LEU A 62 14.14 11.31 13.27
CA LEU A 62 14.25 12.11 12.05
C LEU A 62 13.43 13.41 12.10
N GLU A 63 13.28 14.05 13.25
CA GLU A 63 12.40 15.23 13.47
C GLU A 63 12.61 16.39 12.49
N LYS A 64 13.74 16.44 11.76
CA LYS A 64 14.02 17.45 10.71
C LYS A 64 14.02 16.91 9.29
N GLN A 65 14.06 15.60 9.11
CA GLN A 65 14.12 14.96 7.78
C GLN A 65 12.77 14.35 7.36
N VAL A 66 11.83 14.21 8.30
CA VAL A 66 10.47 13.76 8.02
C VAL A 66 9.48 14.78 8.56
N PHE A 67 8.53 15.17 7.73
CA PHE A 67 7.44 16.07 8.11
C PHE A 67 6.10 15.35 7.94
N THR A 68 5.26 15.37 8.97
CA THR A 68 3.96 14.70 8.96
C THR A 68 2.80 15.67 9.11
N ASN A 69 1.67 15.42 8.44
CA ASN A 69 0.51 16.31 8.51
C ASN A 69 -0.81 15.65 8.08
N THR A 70 -1.93 16.14 8.63
CA THR A 70 -3.29 15.81 8.17
C THR A 70 -3.82 16.77 7.09
N MET A 71 -3.06 17.84 6.81
CA MET A 71 -3.33 18.90 5.85
C MET A 71 -4.65 19.63 6.13
N TRP A 72 -5.74 19.30 5.46
CA TRP A 72 -7.02 19.98 5.65
C TRP A 72 -7.96 19.19 6.56
N ASP A 73 -8.33 19.76 7.71
CA ASP A 73 -9.50 19.25 8.44
C ASP A 73 -10.75 19.52 7.60
N GLU A 74 -11.44 18.46 7.15
CA GLU A 74 -12.53 18.57 6.17
C GLU A 74 -13.62 19.56 6.61
N THR A 75 -14.01 19.55 7.88
CA THR A 75 -15.11 20.39 8.37
C THR A 75 -14.63 21.83 8.53
N LYS A 76 -13.47 22.01 9.18
CA LYS A 76 -12.91 23.34 9.41
C LYS A 76 -12.53 24.03 8.10
N ALA A 77 -11.90 23.33 7.16
CA ALA A 77 -11.45 23.90 5.90
C ALA A 77 -12.61 24.32 4.99
N GLN A 78 -13.76 23.64 5.06
CA GLN A 78 -14.98 24.10 4.39
C GLN A 78 -15.58 25.34 5.05
N ASN A 79 -15.63 25.38 6.39
CA ASN A 79 -16.12 26.55 7.13
C ASN A 79 -15.23 27.78 6.96
N ASP A 80 -13.91 27.58 6.84
CA ASP A 80 -12.90 28.62 6.67
C ASP A 80 -12.70 29.02 5.19
N ASP A 81 -13.57 28.53 4.29
CA ASP A 81 -13.55 28.76 2.84
C ASP A 81 -12.22 28.40 2.14
N ILE A 82 -11.49 27.41 2.66
CA ILE A 82 -10.23 26.89 2.08
C ILE A 82 -10.51 25.87 0.98
N ILE A 83 -11.51 25.01 1.18
CA ILE A 83 -11.92 23.98 0.22
C ILE A 83 -13.43 23.99 0.06
N VAL A 84 -13.92 23.47 -1.07
CA VAL A 84 -15.35 23.26 -1.32
C VAL A 84 -15.59 21.82 -1.74
N ARG A 85 -16.66 21.21 -1.23
CA ARG A 85 -17.09 19.88 -1.68
C ARG A 85 -17.78 19.99 -3.04
N ILE A 86 -17.06 19.59 -4.08
CA ILE A 86 -17.55 19.49 -5.45
C ILE A 86 -16.94 18.26 -6.10
N VAL A 87 -17.79 17.35 -6.57
CA VAL A 87 -17.33 16.13 -7.23
C VAL A 87 -16.99 16.45 -8.68
N HIS A 88 -15.71 16.33 -9.04
CA HIS A 88 -15.18 16.72 -10.35
C HIS A 88 -13.89 15.95 -10.68
N TYR A 89 -13.52 15.93 -11.95
CA TYR A 89 -12.18 15.56 -12.35
C TYR A 89 -11.28 16.79 -12.20
N PRO A 90 -10.16 16.70 -11.48
CA PRO A 90 -9.29 17.85 -11.29
C PRO A 90 -8.68 18.34 -12.61
N ASP A 91 -8.64 19.66 -12.81
CA ASP A 91 -8.02 20.26 -14.00
C ASP A 91 -6.49 20.32 -13.89
N SER A 92 -5.97 20.25 -12.66
CA SER A 92 -4.54 20.26 -12.36
C SER A 92 -4.22 19.48 -11.08
N PRO A 93 -2.95 19.13 -10.83
CA PRO A 93 -2.55 18.55 -9.56
C PRO A 93 -2.95 19.39 -8.34
N LEU A 94 -2.96 20.73 -8.44
CA LEU A 94 -3.34 21.61 -7.33
C LEU A 94 -4.83 21.51 -6.96
N ASP A 95 -5.66 21.17 -7.94
CA ASP A 95 -7.09 20.96 -7.79
C ASP A 95 -7.42 19.58 -7.19
N MET A 96 -6.46 18.63 -7.24
CA MET A 96 -6.63 17.30 -6.68
C MET A 96 -6.48 17.29 -5.16
N ILE A 97 -7.59 17.05 -4.46
CA ILE A 97 -7.64 16.84 -3.00
C ILE A 97 -8.01 15.38 -2.67
N TYR A 98 -7.02 14.61 -2.19
CA TYR A 98 -7.18 13.20 -1.84
C TYR A 98 -8.06 12.99 -0.60
N SER A 99 -8.75 11.84 -0.58
CA SER A 99 -9.50 11.29 0.55
C SER A 99 -9.15 9.82 0.71
N GLY A 100 -9.41 9.21 1.87
CA GLY A 100 -8.99 7.83 2.15
C GLY A 100 -9.25 6.81 1.03
N PRO A 101 -10.47 6.72 0.46
CA PRO A 101 -10.80 5.74 -0.59
C PRO A 101 -9.97 5.85 -1.88
N HIS A 102 -9.39 7.01 -2.15
CA HIS A 102 -8.61 7.29 -3.35
C HIS A 102 -7.32 6.48 -3.46
N ILE A 103 -6.74 6.11 -2.32
CA ILE A 103 -5.50 5.32 -2.24
C ILE A 103 -5.76 3.88 -1.78
N GLY A 104 -4.91 2.97 -2.24
CA GLY A 104 -4.86 1.55 -1.89
C GLY A 104 -3.46 1.16 -1.41
N ILE A 105 -3.16 -0.14 -1.35
CA ILE A 105 -1.81 -0.63 -1.00
C ILE A 105 -0.86 -0.37 -2.16
N ALA A 106 0.09 0.56 -1.97
CA ALA A 106 1.01 1.04 -3.00
C ALA A 106 0.31 1.42 -4.31
N ASN A 107 -0.93 1.92 -4.21
CA ASN A 107 -1.75 2.32 -5.34
C ASN A 107 -2.32 3.73 -5.12
N PRO A 108 -1.76 4.78 -5.73
CA PRO A 108 -2.29 6.13 -5.58
C PRO A 108 -3.57 6.36 -6.38
N LEU A 109 -3.89 5.48 -7.34
CA LEU A 109 -5.09 5.52 -8.16
C LEU A 109 -5.97 4.29 -7.88
N PHE A 110 -6.41 4.13 -6.64
CA PHE A 110 -7.17 2.94 -6.23
C PHE A 110 -8.64 3.03 -6.59
N LYS A 111 -9.31 4.11 -6.19
CA LYS A 111 -10.72 4.34 -6.50
C LYS A 111 -11.00 5.77 -6.91
N CYS A 112 -11.93 5.88 -7.85
CA CYS A 112 -12.50 7.12 -8.34
C CYS A 112 -13.82 7.39 -7.62
N SER A 113 -14.07 8.64 -7.19
CA SER A 113 -15.39 9.02 -6.67
C SER A 113 -16.47 8.88 -7.75
N ARG A 114 -17.64 8.35 -7.41
CA ARG A 114 -18.80 8.40 -8.31
C ARG A 114 -19.31 9.82 -8.50
N LYS A 115 -19.97 10.09 -9.62
CA LYS A 115 -20.56 11.41 -9.95
C LYS A 115 -21.47 11.92 -8.81
N ILE A 116 -22.21 11.00 -8.21
CA ILE A 116 -23.01 11.23 -7.01
C ILE A 116 -22.30 10.48 -5.88
N CYS A 117 -21.53 11.20 -5.07
CA CYS A 117 -20.76 10.64 -3.95
C CYS A 117 -21.37 11.08 -2.61
N ARG A 118 -22.30 10.27 -2.09
CA ARG A 118 -23.02 10.53 -0.83
C ARG A 118 -22.62 9.54 0.26
N LEU A 119 -22.43 8.28 -0.10
CA LEU A 119 -22.10 7.17 0.77
C LEU A 119 -20.61 6.88 0.75
N ASN A 120 -20.10 6.28 1.82
CA ASN A 120 -18.71 5.80 1.89
C ASN A 120 -18.39 4.69 0.87
N SER A 121 -19.42 4.12 0.24
CA SER A 121 -19.33 3.11 -0.82
C SER A 121 -19.39 3.68 -2.24
N ASP A 122 -19.60 4.99 -2.41
CA ASP A 122 -19.80 5.61 -3.72
C ASP A 122 -18.48 5.87 -4.46
N TYR A 123 -17.74 4.78 -4.66
CA TYR A 123 -16.42 4.76 -5.28
C TYR A 123 -16.28 3.53 -6.17
N ASP A 124 -15.68 3.71 -7.35
CA ASP A 124 -15.43 2.64 -8.30
C ASP A 124 -13.93 2.40 -8.48
N SER A 125 -13.53 1.14 -8.62
CA SER A 125 -12.14 0.74 -8.85
C SER A 125 -11.65 1.21 -10.22
N ILE A 126 -10.45 1.78 -10.25
CA ILE A 126 -9.82 2.27 -11.48
C ILE A 126 -9.07 1.12 -12.16
N ASP A 127 -9.29 0.94 -13.46
CA ASP A 127 -8.48 0.01 -14.28
C ASP A 127 -7.22 0.74 -14.75
N LEU A 128 -6.08 0.41 -14.14
CA LEU A 128 -4.80 1.06 -14.43
C LEU A 128 -4.31 0.84 -15.86
N ASN A 129 -4.85 -0.14 -16.59
CA ASN A 129 -4.50 -0.37 -18.00
C ASN A 129 -5.28 0.57 -18.94
N ASN A 130 -6.31 1.26 -18.45
CA ASN A 130 -7.21 2.09 -19.27
C ASN A 130 -7.17 3.58 -18.91
N ILE A 131 -6.14 4.04 -18.19
CA ILE A 131 -5.94 5.47 -17.89
C ILE A 131 -5.08 6.15 -18.96
N THR A 132 -4.87 7.46 -18.85
CA THR A 132 -3.91 8.21 -19.69
C THR A 132 -2.66 8.57 -18.88
N ASN A 133 -1.59 9.00 -19.57
CA ASN A 133 -0.33 9.41 -18.91
C ASN A 133 -0.52 10.51 -17.87
N HIS A 134 -1.52 11.38 -18.02
CA HIS A 134 -1.78 12.53 -17.16
C HIS A 134 -3.09 12.39 -16.37
N TYR A 135 -3.59 11.16 -16.24
CA TYR A 135 -4.86 10.92 -15.57
C TYR A 135 -4.86 11.38 -14.11
N LEU A 136 -5.91 12.13 -13.74
CA LEU A 136 -6.27 12.46 -12.36
C LEU A 136 -7.68 11.91 -12.11
N GLN A 137 -7.86 11.15 -11.04
CA GLN A 137 -9.16 10.57 -10.72
C GLN A 137 -10.13 11.61 -10.18
N ARG A 138 -11.42 11.34 -10.34
CA ARG A 138 -12.48 12.16 -9.75
C ARG A 138 -12.33 12.19 -8.24
N CYS A 139 -12.34 13.38 -7.67
CA CYS A 139 -12.28 13.61 -6.23
C CYS A 139 -13.55 14.30 -5.73
N ASN A 140 -13.61 14.59 -4.43
CA ASN A 140 -14.77 15.17 -3.78
C ASN A 140 -14.62 16.67 -3.44
N TYR A 141 -13.40 17.21 -3.52
CA TYR A 141 -13.11 18.57 -3.06
C TYR A 141 -12.16 19.29 -4.01
N SER A 142 -12.37 20.59 -4.15
CA SER A 142 -11.51 21.53 -4.88
C SER A 142 -11.08 22.67 -3.94
N PRO A 143 -9.92 23.32 -4.16
CA PRO A 143 -9.58 24.56 -3.49
C PRO A 143 -10.68 25.62 -3.65
N LYS A 144 -10.95 26.40 -2.60
CA LYS A 144 -11.89 27.52 -2.63
C LYS A 144 -11.15 28.83 -2.40
N GLY A 145 -11.59 29.88 -3.09
CA GLY A 145 -10.98 31.21 -3.01
C GLY A 145 -9.77 31.38 -3.94
N GLY A 146 -8.93 32.38 -3.65
CA GLY A 146 -7.73 32.67 -4.44
C GLY A 146 -6.64 31.61 -4.21
N ILE A 147 -6.04 31.11 -5.31
CA ILE A 147 -4.96 30.11 -5.26
C ILE A 147 -3.80 30.54 -4.36
N GLU A 148 -3.43 31.83 -4.39
CA GLU A 148 -2.35 32.36 -3.55
C GLU A 148 -2.65 32.20 -2.05
N GLU A 149 -3.88 32.51 -1.63
CA GLU A 149 -4.29 32.35 -0.23
C GLU A 149 -4.37 30.88 0.17
N TYR A 150 -4.89 30.02 -0.72
CA TYR A 150 -4.92 28.58 -0.51
C TYR A 150 -3.51 28.02 -0.28
N VAL A 151 -2.57 28.33 -1.18
CA VAL A 151 -1.16 27.91 -1.08
C VAL A 151 -0.47 28.52 0.13
N ARG A 152 -0.80 29.78 0.49
CA ARG A 152 -0.26 30.43 1.70
C ARG A 152 -0.61 29.64 2.96
N ARG A 153 -1.81 29.06 3.05
CA ARG A 153 -2.25 28.24 4.19
C ARG A 153 -1.66 26.83 4.25
N ILE A 154 -1.04 26.35 3.17
CA ILE A 154 -0.40 25.02 3.17
C ILE A 154 0.79 25.01 4.15
N PRO A 155 0.91 23.99 5.01
CA PRO A 155 2.03 23.85 5.94
C PRO A 155 3.39 23.86 5.24
N VAL A 156 4.41 24.32 5.96
CA VAL A 156 5.81 24.33 5.51
C VAL A 156 6.56 23.22 6.25
N THR A 157 7.37 22.46 5.52
CA THR A 157 8.22 21.41 6.06
C THR A 157 9.34 21.98 6.93
N SER A 158 10.01 21.13 7.70
CA SER A 158 11.18 21.52 8.50
C SER A 158 12.35 22.04 7.66
N TRP A 159 12.40 21.72 6.36
CA TRP A 159 13.40 22.21 5.40
C TRP A 159 12.91 23.36 4.52
N GLY A 160 11.81 24.03 4.89
CA GLY A 160 11.38 25.28 4.29
C GLY A 160 10.64 25.17 2.95
N LYS A 161 10.21 23.96 2.56
CA LYS A 161 9.37 23.73 1.36
C LYS A 161 7.90 23.66 1.72
N LYS A 162 7.00 24.07 0.83
CA LYS A 162 5.57 23.85 1.08
C LYS A 162 5.29 22.36 1.03
N HIS A 163 4.54 21.84 1.99
CA HIS A 163 4.28 20.39 2.10
C HIS A 163 3.69 19.79 0.82
N HIS A 164 2.84 20.53 0.12
CA HIS A 164 2.30 20.06 -1.15
C HIS A 164 3.31 19.99 -2.30
N GLU A 165 4.43 20.71 -2.26
CA GLU A 165 5.46 20.69 -3.33
C GLU A 165 6.26 19.38 -3.33
N GLU A 166 6.13 18.59 -2.26
CA GLU A 166 6.84 17.33 -2.09
C GLU A 166 6.00 16.14 -2.57
N TYR A 167 6.69 15.11 -3.06
CA TYR A 167 6.12 13.77 -3.08
C TYR A 167 5.88 13.33 -1.64
N ARG A 168 4.73 12.71 -1.38
CA ARG A 168 4.33 12.31 -0.03
C ARG A 168 3.90 10.87 -0.01
N VAL A 169 4.30 10.12 1.00
CA VAL A 169 3.60 8.88 1.34
C VAL A 169 2.33 9.29 2.07
N LEU A 170 1.18 8.94 1.49
CA LEU A 170 -0.13 9.16 2.09
C LEU A 170 -0.61 7.86 2.71
N THR A 171 -1.16 7.91 3.92
CA THR A 171 -1.81 6.78 4.60
C THR A 171 -3.26 7.13 4.90
N ARG A 172 -4.15 6.14 5.01
CA ARG A 172 -5.48 6.36 5.57
C ARG A 172 -5.39 6.64 7.07
N SER A 173 -6.12 7.66 7.56
CA SER A 173 -6.08 8.02 8.98
C SER A 173 -6.86 7.03 9.84
N MET A 174 -7.98 6.50 9.35
CA MET A 174 -8.78 5.51 10.06
C MET A 174 -8.24 4.10 9.78
N LEU A 175 -7.82 3.41 10.83
CA LEU A 175 -7.12 2.13 10.74
C LEU A 175 -8.07 0.97 11.07
N ASN A 176 -8.22 0.03 10.13
CA ASN A 176 -9.04 -1.16 10.35
C ASN A 176 -8.18 -2.33 10.88
N LEU A 177 -8.16 -2.48 12.20
CA LEU A 177 -7.36 -3.50 12.90
C LEU A 177 -7.85 -4.93 12.70
N SER A 178 -9.01 -5.16 12.07
CA SER A 178 -9.53 -6.50 11.74
C SER A 178 -9.79 -6.74 10.24
N GLY A 179 -9.52 -5.73 9.39
CA GLY A 179 -9.73 -5.81 7.94
C GLY A 179 -8.66 -6.63 7.20
N GLU A 180 -8.73 -6.66 5.87
CA GLU A 180 -7.71 -7.32 5.03
C GLU A 180 -6.31 -6.75 5.27
N ARG A 181 -6.20 -5.43 5.39
CA ARG A 181 -4.99 -4.63 5.57
C ARG A 181 -5.33 -3.48 6.54
N THR A 182 -4.32 -2.90 7.16
CA THR A 182 -4.42 -1.78 8.11
C THR A 182 -3.79 -0.53 7.54
N LEU A 183 -2.57 -0.65 7.02
CA LEU A 183 -1.79 0.43 6.43
C LEU A 183 -2.06 0.53 4.92
N TYR A 184 -3.15 1.22 4.57
CA TYR A 184 -3.37 1.64 3.20
C TYR A 184 -2.52 2.86 2.91
N SER A 185 -1.42 2.66 2.16
CA SER A 185 -0.47 3.71 1.84
C SER A 185 -0.08 3.77 0.36
N ALA A 186 0.10 4.97 -0.17
CA ALA A 186 0.62 5.19 -1.52
C ALA A 186 1.39 6.51 -1.62
N ILE A 187 2.29 6.64 -2.59
CA ILE A 187 2.99 7.89 -2.89
C ILE A 187 2.05 8.77 -3.72
N ILE A 188 1.75 9.99 -3.27
CA ILE A 188 1.01 11.00 -4.04
C ILE A 188 1.96 12.04 -4.64
N PRO A 189 1.64 12.60 -5.82
CA PRO A 189 2.55 13.52 -6.50
C PRO A 189 2.52 14.92 -5.89
N PRO A 190 3.52 15.76 -6.21
CA PRO A 190 3.56 17.16 -5.86
C PRO A 190 2.32 17.93 -6.31
N LEU A 191 2.16 19.10 -5.71
CA LEU A 191 1.09 20.08 -5.86
C LEU A 191 -0.30 19.59 -5.43
N THR A 192 -0.50 18.30 -5.18
CA THR A 192 -1.77 17.76 -4.68
C THR A 192 -1.99 18.05 -3.20
N ALA A 193 -3.24 18.04 -2.74
CA ALA A 193 -3.58 18.14 -1.32
C ALA A 193 -4.39 16.94 -0.84
N HIS A 194 -4.70 16.89 0.45
CA HIS A 194 -5.56 15.84 1.01
C HIS A 194 -6.33 16.36 2.22
N VAL A 195 -7.43 15.69 2.55
CA VAL A 195 -8.17 15.94 3.79
C VAL A 195 -7.70 15.02 4.92
N ASN A 196 -8.06 15.36 6.15
CA ASN A 196 -7.71 14.68 7.40
C ASN A 196 -8.20 13.23 7.52
N THR A 197 -9.02 12.73 6.59
CA THR A 197 -9.27 11.28 6.42
C THR A 197 -8.00 10.50 6.01
N THR A 198 -6.93 11.23 5.70
CA THR A 198 -5.60 10.72 5.39
C THR A 198 -4.51 11.48 6.15
N PHE A 199 -3.33 10.86 6.24
CA PHE A 199 -2.17 11.35 6.97
C PHE A 199 -0.93 11.19 6.09
N SER A 200 -0.21 12.28 5.85
CA SER A 200 0.91 12.31 4.90
C SER A 200 2.26 12.48 5.56
N PHE A 201 3.27 11.98 4.86
CA PHE A 201 4.68 12.05 5.20
C PHE A 201 5.46 12.63 4.03
N SER A 202 6.15 13.74 4.26
CA SER A 202 7.19 14.25 3.37
C SER A 202 8.55 13.86 3.91
N PHE A 203 9.50 13.61 3.02
CA PHE A 203 10.85 13.20 3.35
C PHE A 203 11.83 14.13 2.66
N TYR A 204 12.85 14.58 3.39
CA TYR A 204 13.96 15.31 2.81
C TYR A 204 14.76 14.42 1.83
N ASP A 205 15.01 13.16 2.22
CA ASP A 205 15.63 12.16 1.36
C ASP A 205 14.56 11.27 0.71
N LYS A 206 14.45 11.36 -0.62
CA LYS A 206 13.50 10.57 -1.43
C LYS A 206 13.82 9.08 -1.45
N LYS A 207 15.06 8.67 -1.13
CA LYS A 207 15.41 7.26 -0.94
C LYS A 207 14.71 6.66 0.28
N ILE A 208 14.60 7.45 1.35
CA ILE A 208 13.82 7.09 2.54
C ILE A 208 12.34 7.04 2.18
N LEU A 209 11.84 7.98 1.36
CA LEU A 209 10.45 7.94 0.86
C LEU A 209 10.11 6.62 0.14
N ALA A 210 10.95 6.21 -0.81
CA ALA A 210 10.73 4.97 -1.57
C ALA A 210 10.73 3.73 -0.67
N SER A 211 11.70 3.65 0.24
CA SER A 211 11.80 2.55 1.21
C SER A 211 10.65 2.55 2.22
N CYS A 212 10.26 3.71 2.73
CA CYS A 212 9.10 3.88 3.60
C CYS A 212 7.82 3.41 2.91
N SER A 213 7.60 3.80 1.66
CA SER A 213 6.44 3.36 0.88
C SER A 213 6.43 1.83 0.70
N ALA A 214 7.59 1.20 0.50
CA ALA A 214 7.69 -0.26 0.43
C ALA A 214 7.34 -0.90 1.79
N ASN A 215 7.95 -0.38 2.86
CA ASN A 215 7.72 -0.84 4.22
C ASN A 215 6.24 -0.75 4.59
N PHE A 216 5.58 0.39 4.40
CA PHE A 216 4.16 0.56 4.72
C PHE A 216 3.23 -0.31 3.87
N ALA A 217 3.64 -0.68 2.65
CA ALA A 217 2.91 -1.63 1.82
C ALA A 217 3.08 -3.10 2.24
N SER A 218 3.97 -3.40 3.19
CA SER A 218 4.31 -4.76 3.61
C SER A 218 3.47 -5.29 4.77
N ILE A 219 3.28 -6.61 4.82
CA ILE A 219 2.62 -7.34 5.92
C ILE A 219 3.32 -7.15 7.27
N PRO A 220 4.66 -7.14 7.39
CA PRO A 220 5.34 -6.83 8.65
C PRO A 220 4.93 -5.48 9.25
N TYR A 221 4.92 -4.39 8.47
CA TYR A 221 4.54 -3.08 9.00
C TYR A 221 3.04 -2.97 9.27
N ASP A 222 2.23 -3.67 8.48
CA ASP A 222 0.82 -3.82 8.76
C ASP A 222 0.59 -4.49 10.12
N PHE A 223 1.37 -5.54 10.41
CA PHE A 223 1.35 -6.22 11.70
C PHE A 223 1.80 -5.28 12.82
N LEU A 224 2.89 -4.53 12.62
CA LEU A 224 3.35 -3.54 13.59
C LEU A 224 2.24 -2.54 13.93
N MET A 225 1.57 -1.98 12.91
CA MET A 225 0.44 -1.07 13.13
C MET A 225 -0.71 -1.74 13.88
N ARG A 226 -1.09 -2.97 13.51
CA ARG A 226 -2.13 -3.74 14.23
C ARG A 226 -1.78 -3.95 15.70
N ALA A 227 -0.52 -4.29 15.97
CA ALA A 227 -0.04 -4.57 17.32
C ALA A 227 -0.16 -3.34 18.25
N THR A 228 -0.12 -2.12 17.70
CA THR A 228 -0.33 -0.89 18.49
C THR A 228 -1.74 -0.78 19.09
N GLY A 229 -2.73 -1.47 18.52
CA GLY A 229 -4.13 -1.40 18.94
C GLY A 229 -4.81 -0.05 18.69
N LYS A 230 -4.18 0.87 17.94
CA LYS A 230 -4.70 2.22 17.71
C LYS A 230 -5.56 2.27 16.45
N GLY A 231 -6.76 2.84 16.57
CA GLY A 231 -7.69 2.98 15.43
C GLY A 231 -7.47 4.23 14.56
N ILE A 232 -6.59 5.14 14.98
CA ILE A 232 -6.33 6.40 14.28
C ILE A 232 -4.82 6.59 14.13
N ALA A 233 -4.40 6.90 12.91
CA ALA A 233 -3.03 7.23 12.56
C ALA A 233 -2.60 8.56 13.19
N SER A 234 -1.38 8.62 13.74
CA SER A 234 -0.86 9.84 14.38
C SER A 234 0.66 9.85 14.39
N THR A 235 1.25 11.05 14.48
CA THR A 235 2.70 11.23 14.55
C THR A 235 3.33 10.42 15.68
N GLY A 236 2.71 10.38 16.87
CA GLY A 236 3.25 9.63 18.02
C GLY A 236 3.20 8.10 17.88
N ILE A 237 2.37 7.56 16.97
CA ILE A 237 2.41 6.13 16.64
C ILE A 237 3.55 5.88 15.65
N TYR A 238 3.57 6.67 14.58
CA TYR A 238 4.55 6.48 13.51
C TYR A 238 5.97 6.80 13.93
N SER A 239 6.18 7.68 14.92
CA SER A 239 7.51 7.96 15.47
C SER A 239 8.23 6.71 15.96
N LYS A 240 7.49 5.66 16.33
CA LYS A 240 8.01 4.37 16.82
C LYS A 240 8.22 3.34 15.73
N PHE A 241 8.00 3.70 14.48
CA PHE A 241 8.20 2.78 13.36
C PHE A 241 9.68 2.84 12.97
N PRO A 242 10.36 1.71 12.75
CA PRO A 242 11.72 1.77 12.28
C PRO A 242 11.75 2.17 10.80
N ILE A 243 12.90 2.68 10.39
CA ILE A 243 13.18 3.05 9.00
C ILE A 243 14.14 2.00 8.45
N ILE A 244 13.60 1.12 7.62
CA ILE A 244 14.36 0.09 6.95
C ILE A 244 14.65 0.55 5.53
N TYR A 245 15.93 0.70 5.22
CA TYR A 245 16.38 0.97 3.85
C TYR A 245 16.53 -0.34 3.10
N ASN A 246 15.85 -0.45 1.95
CA ASN A 246 15.98 -1.61 1.07
C ASN A 246 15.72 -1.16 -0.38
N GLU A 247 16.78 -1.10 -1.18
CA GLU A 247 16.71 -0.64 -2.57
C GLU A 247 15.83 -1.55 -3.44
N SER A 248 15.91 -2.87 -3.24
CA SER A 248 15.14 -3.85 -3.99
C SER A 248 13.63 -3.77 -3.68
N ALA A 249 13.27 -3.49 -2.43
CA ALA A 249 11.88 -3.20 -2.05
C ALA A 249 11.45 -1.80 -2.53
N GLY A 250 12.36 -0.83 -2.47
CA GLY A 250 12.17 0.55 -2.91
C GLY A 250 11.80 0.64 -4.39
N ILE A 251 12.53 -0.02 -5.28
CA ILE A 251 12.22 -0.03 -6.73
C ILE A 251 10.87 -0.68 -7.02
N ARG A 252 10.52 -1.78 -6.35
CA ARG A 252 9.19 -2.41 -6.47
C ARG A 252 8.08 -1.46 -6.02
N SER A 253 8.29 -0.75 -4.91
CA SER A 253 7.40 0.29 -4.42
C SER A 253 7.26 1.46 -5.41
N LEU A 254 8.35 1.91 -6.03
CA LEU A 254 8.30 2.94 -7.07
C LEU A 254 7.51 2.46 -8.30
N LEU A 255 7.74 1.25 -8.78
CA LEU A 255 7.01 0.67 -9.91
C LEU A 255 5.51 0.51 -9.62
N LEU A 256 5.14 0.24 -8.37
CA LEU A 256 3.74 0.18 -7.92
C LEU A 256 3.07 1.56 -7.86
N ASN A 257 3.81 2.61 -7.49
CA ASN A 257 3.25 3.93 -7.21
C ASN A 257 3.39 4.95 -8.35
N CYS A 258 4.42 4.87 -9.18
CA CYS A 258 4.72 5.89 -10.19
C CYS A 258 3.83 5.76 -11.43
N ILE A 259 2.50 5.79 -11.24
CA ILE A 259 1.52 5.33 -12.23
C ILE A 259 1.35 6.29 -13.42
N THR A 260 1.59 7.58 -13.23
CA THR A 260 1.37 8.65 -14.23
C THR A 260 2.63 9.50 -14.46
N ALA A 261 2.64 10.33 -15.49
CA ALA A 261 3.73 11.26 -15.79
C ALA A 261 4.03 12.26 -14.66
N ASN A 262 3.08 12.48 -13.73
CA ASN A 262 3.29 13.26 -12.50
C ASN A 262 4.36 12.68 -11.57
N TYR A 263 4.85 11.46 -11.83
CA TYR A 263 5.93 10.81 -11.09
C TYR A 263 7.27 10.79 -11.84
N SER A 264 7.33 11.38 -13.03
CA SER A 264 8.55 11.37 -13.85
C SER A 264 9.76 11.91 -13.10
N TYR A 265 9.60 13.00 -12.34
CA TYR A 265 10.70 13.60 -11.59
C TYR A 265 11.24 12.70 -10.47
N ILE A 266 10.37 12.09 -9.64
CA ILE A 266 10.85 11.19 -8.58
C ILE A 266 11.44 9.91 -9.16
N TRP A 267 10.89 9.42 -10.28
CA TRP A 267 11.42 8.26 -10.98
C TRP A 267 12.85 8.52 -11.47
N THR A 268 13.06 9.60 -12.23
CA THR A 268 14.37 9.96 -12.75
C THR A 268 15.37 10.26 -11.63
N ASP A 269 14.95 10.92 -10.57
CA ASP A 269 15.82 11.28 -9.44
C ASP A 269 16.28 10.07 -8.61
N LEU A 270 15.46 9.03 -8.51
CA LEU A 270 15.78 7.80 -7.77
C LEU A 270 16.33 6.67 -8.64
N PHE A 271 16.26 6.79 -9.96
CA PHE A 271 16.76 5.77 -10.87
C PHE A 271 18.26 5.56 -10.70
N ILE A 272 18.65 4.31 -10.48
CA ILE A 272 20.05 3.86 -10.54
C ILE A 272 20.16 2.68 -11.48
N LYS A 273 21.31 2.54 -12.13
CA LYS A 273 21.57 1.48 -13.13
C LYS A 273 21.43 0.07 -12.56
N ASP A 274 21.66 -0.10 -11.25
CA ASP A 274 21.53 -1.39 -10.57
C ASP A 274 20.07 -1.89 -10.52
N PHE A 275 19.08 -1.03 -10.75
CA PHE A 275 17.69 -1.46 -10.94
C PHE A 275 17.53 -2.44 -12.11
N ASN A 276 18.38 -2.35 -13.14
CA ASN A 276 18.37 -3.27 -14.27
C ASN A 276 18.91 -4.67 -13.91
N LEU A 277 19.50 -4.85 -12.72
CA LEU A 277 19.96 -6.14 -12.19
C LEU A 277 18.90 -6.83 -11.32
N GLU A 278 17.78 -6.16 -11.06
CA GLU A 278 16.63 -6.80 -10.42
C GLU A 278 15.94 -7.76 -11.39
N THR A 279 15.31 -8.78 -10.83
CA THR A 279 14.46 -9.74 -11.56
C THR A 279 13.32 -10.17 -10.66
N TRP A 280 12.28 -10.73 -11.26
CA TRP A 280 11.23 -11.42 -10.50
C TRP A 280 11.80 -12.64 -9.79
N SER A 281 11.29 -12.92 -8.60
CA SER A 281 11.71 -14.08 -7.80
C SER A 281 11.19 -15.42 -8.33
N LYS A 282 10.22 -15.39 -9.26
CA LYS A 282 9.65 -16.56 -9.91
C LYS A 282 9.48 -16.35 -11.40
N GLN A 283 9.41 -17.46 -12.14
CA GLN A 283 9.08 -17.46 -13.56
C GLN A 283 7.58 -17.71 -13.71
N ASP A 284 6.87 -16.78 -14.33
CA ASP A 284 5.44 -16.88 -14.62
C ASP A 284 5.17 -16.11 -15.93
N PRO A 285 4.36 -16.65 -16.87
CA PRO A 285 4.05 -15.97 -18.14
C PRO A 285 3.43 -14.57 -17.98
N ARG A 286 2.79 -14.29 -16.85
CA ARG A 286 2.19 -12.99 -16.51
C ARG A 286 3.20 -11.96 -16.01
N LEU A 287 4.44 -12.39 -15.75
CA LEU A 287 5.53 -11.55 -15.27
C LEU A 287 6.56 -11.42 -16.39
N ARG A 288 6.62 -10.25 -17.03
CA ARG A 288 7.61 -9.96 -18.08
C ARG A 288 9.04 -10.11 -17.51
N PRO A 289 9.87 -11.05 -18.00
CA PRO A 289 11.23 -11.25 -17.49
C PRO A 289 12.10 -9.99 -17.63
N GLU A 290 11.91 -9.26 -18.72
CA GLU A 290 12.63 -8.04 -19.09
C GLU A 290 12.12 -6.78 -18.36
N LYS A 291 11.13 -6.91 -17.46
CA LYS A 291 10.49 -5.77 -16.79
C LYS A 291 11.50 -4.84 -16.12
N PHE A 292 12.50 -5.42 -15.45
CA PHE A 292 13.54 -4.67 -14.74
C PHE A 292 14.72 -4.31 -15.66
N SER A 293 15.15 -5.23 -16.53
CA SER A 293 16.28 -5.00 -17.45
C SER A 293 16.01 -3.86 -18.45
N ASN A 294 14.74 -3.61 -18.79
CA ASN A 294 14.34 -2.55 -19.72
C ASN A 294 14.05 -1.20 -19.03
N LEU A 295 14.25 -1.07 -17.72
CA LEU A 295 14.02 0.20 -17.04
C LEU A 295 15.03 1.27 -17.48
N THR A 296 14.54 2.49 -17.67
CA THR A 296 15.32 3.68 -18.07
C THR A 296 15.15 4.80 -17.04
N PRO A 297 16.08 5.79 -17.00
CA PRO A 297 15.91 6.99 -16.18
C PRO A 297 14.65 7.79 -16.53
N GLU A 298 14.21 7.75 -17.78
CA GLU A 298 13.00 8.41 -18.26
C GLU A 298 11.76 7.57 -17.92
N TRP A 299 10.76 8.20 -17.31
CA TRP A 299 9.46 7.57 -17.09
C TRP A 299 8.70 7.42 -18.41
N THR A 300 8.14 6.24 -18.66
CA THR A 300 7.26 5.94 -19.80
C THR A 300 5.98 5.26 -19.32
N TRP A 301 5.01 5.09 -20.23
CA TRP A 301 3.76 4.39 -19.93
C TRP A 301 3.97 2.95 -19.43
N ASP A 302 5.02 2.28 -19.92
CA ASP A 302 5.40 0.91 -19.57
C ASP A 302 6.26 0.81 -18.31
N THR A 303 6.73 1.93 -17.74
CA THR A 303 7.51 1.94 -16.50
C THR A 303 6.77 1.27 -15.33
N PRO A 304 5.50 1.57 -15.01
CA PRO A 304 4.87 1.09 -13.77
C PRO A 304 4.32 -0.33 -13.90
N LEU A 305 3.94 -0.95 -12.78
CA LEU A 305 3.18 -2.21 -12.76
C LEU A 305 1.69 -1.91 -12.77
N ARG A 306 0.98 -2.41 -13.79
CA ARG A 306 -0.44 -2.10 -14.03
C ARG A 306 -1.34 -3.31 -13.90
N THR A 307 -0.86 -4.48 -14.27
CA THR A 307 -1.66 -5.71 -14.18
C THR A 307 -1.86 -6.11 -12.73
N ASP A 308 -3.01 -6.72 -12.42
CA ASP A 308 -3.32 -7.11 -11.05
C ASP A 308 -2.30 -8.13 -10.51
N TYR A 309 -1.83 -9.02 -11.37
CA TYR A 309 -0.86 -10.06 -11.02
C TYR A 309 0.56 -9.53 -10.78
N GLU A 310 1.10 -8.69 -11.66
CA GLU A 310 2.43 -8.06 -11.43
C GLU A 310 2.42 -7.27 -10.12
N ARG A 311 1.33 -6.53 -9.85
CA ARG A 311 1.19 -5.74 -8.63
C ARG A 311 1.11 -6.64 -7.39
N ARG A 312 0.35 -7.75 -7.46
CA ARG A 312 0.30 -8.75 -6.39
C ARG A 312 1.70 -9.33 -6.12
N GLN A 313 2.40 -9.77 -7.15
CA GLN A 313 3.72 -10.38 -7.01
C GLN A 313 4.73 -9.39 -6.39
N ALA A 314 4.74 -8.13 -6.83
CA ALA A 314 5.60 -7.11 -6.24
C ALA A 314 5.33 -6.89 -4.75
N LEU A 315 4.06 -6.93 -4.32
CA LEU A 315 3.72 -6.84 -2.88
C LEU A 315 4.20 -8.07 -2.09
N VAL A 316 4.09 -9.28 -2.65
CA VAL A 316 4.65 -10.50 -2.03
C VAL A 316 6.16 -10.38 -1.85
N GLU A 317 6.87 -9.92 -2.89
CA GLU A 317 8.32 -9.74 -2.83
C GLU A 317 8.72 -8.63 -1.84
N ILE A 318 7.94 -7.54 -1.75
CA ILE A 318 8.13 -6.50 -0.73
C ILE A 318 7.98 -7.09 0.68
N ASP A 319 6.99 -7.94 0.94
CA ASP A 319 6.82 -8.57 2.27
C ASP A 319 8.07 -9.36 2.67
N VAL A 320 8.64 -10.13 1.75
CA VAL A 320 9.84 -10.95 1.96
C VAL A 320 11.07 -10.05 2.17
N LEU A 321 11.30 -9.09 1.27
CA LEU A 321 12.43 -8.17 1.32
C LEU A 321 12.43 -7.33 2.61
N THR A 322 11.26 -6.83 3.02
CA THR A 322 11.10 -6.09 4.28
C THR A 322 11.31 -7.01 5.48
N SER A 323 10.80 -8.24 5.45
CA SER A 323 11.00 -9.22 6.55
C SER A 323 12.47 -9.57 6.73
N MET A 324 13.19 -9.87 5.64
CA MET A 324 14.63 -10.14 5.69
C MET A 324 15.41 -8.95 6.23
N ALA A 325 15.09 -7.74 5.78
CA ALA A 325 15.77 -6.52 6.24
C ALA A 325 15.48 -6.19 7.71
N LEU A 326 14.34 -6.64 8.26
CA LEU A 326 14.04 -6.58 9.70
C LEU A 326 14.76 -7.67 10.52
N GLY A 327 15.42 -8.64 9.87
CA GLY A 327 15.99 -9.81 10.54
C GLY A 327 14.93 -10.80 11.00
N MET A 328 13.77 -10.85 10.34
CA MET A 328 12.75 -11.88 10.56
C MET A 328 13.11 -13.17 9.83
N THR A 329 12.53 -14.28 10.26
CA THR A 329 12.55 -15.56 9.54
C THR A 329 11.33 -15.72 8.64
N LEU A 330 11.40 -16.62 7.66
CA LEU A 330 10.26 -16.96 6.80
C LEU A 330 9.06 -17.45 7.62
N GLU A 331 9.29 -18.30 8.63
CA GLU A 331 8.21 -18.81 9.49
C GLU A 331 7.57 -17.70 10.33
N GLN A 332 8.32 -16.68 10.73
CA GLN A 332 7.77 -15.49 11.37
C GLN A 332 6.83 -14.71 10.43
N LEU A 333 7.25 -14.45 9.18
CA LEU A 333 6.41 -13.81 8.17
C LEU A 333 5.13 -14.61 7.89
N LYS A 334 5.25 -15.91 7.61
CA LYS A 334 4.11 -16.80 7.41
C LYS A 334 3.18 -16.83 8.61
N THR A 335 3.73 -16.79 9.83
CA THR A 335 2.91 -16.84 11.04
C THR A 335 2.14 -15.54 11.30
N ILE A 336 2.75 -14.37 11.08
CA ILE A 336 1.98 -13.12 11.18
C ILE A 336 0.87 -13.09 10.12
N TYR A 337 1.15 -13.51 8.88
CA TYR A 337 0.14 -13.61 7.82
C TYR A 337 -1.03 -14.52 8.24
N ARG A 338 -0.74 -15.75 8.67
CA ARG A 338 -1.74 -16.75 9.10
C ARG A 338 -2.61 -16.29 10.27
N ILE A 339 -2.00 -15.70 11.29
CA ILE A 339 -2.72 -15.37 12.54
C ILE A 339 -3.44 -14.03 12.43
N GLN A 340 -2.79 -13.01 11.86
CA GLN A 340 -3.23 -11.61 11.97
C GLN A 340 -4.01 -11.11 10.74
N PHE A 341 -3.98 -11.85 9.63
CA PHE A 341 -4.61 -11.44 8.38
C PHE A 341 -5.58 -12.49 7.80
N PRO A 342 -6.55 -13.02 8.59
CA PRO A 342 -7.49 -14.04 8.11
C PRO A 342 -8.39 -13.52 6.97
N VAL A 343 -8.73 -12.23 6.96
CA VAL A 343 -9.53 -11.63 5.87
C VAL A 343 -8.75 -11.58 4.57
N LEU A 344 -7.44 -11.26 4.63
CA LEU A 344 -6.58 -11.28 3.44
C LEU A 344 -6.45 -12.70 2.89
N GLN A 345 -6.22 -13.69 3.75
CA GLN A 345 -6.19 -15.11 3.37
C GLN A 345 -7.49 -15.53 2.68
N GLN A 346 -8.64 -15.18 3.26
CA GLN A 346 -9.94 -15.49 2.68
C GLN A 346 -10.10 -14.86 1.29
N TYR A 347 -9.66 -13.62 1.11
CA TYR A 347 -9.75 -12.94 -0.17
C TYR A 347 -8.81 -13.52 -1.22
N GLU A 348 -7.56 -13.81 -0.88
CA GLU A 348 -6.61 -14.42 -1.81
C GLU A 348 -7.00 -15.85 -2.20
N ALA A 349 -7.49 -16.65 -1.25
CA ALA A 349 -7.93 -18.02 -1.50
C ALA A 349 -9.08 -18.16 -2.50
N ASP A 350 -9.74 -17.04 -2.84
CA ASP A 350 -10.81 -16.96 -3.82
C ASP A 350 -10.74 -15.69 -4.67
N THR A 351 -9.52 -15.28 -5.01
CA THR A 351 -9.24 -14.33 -6.08
C THR A 351 -8.57 -15.07 -7.23
N TRP A 352 -9.19 -14.98 -8.41
CA TRP A 352 -8.78 -15.71 -9.60
C TRP A 352 -8.23 -14.76 -10.65
N TYR A 353 -7.15 -15.18 -11.30
CA TYR A 353 -6.48 -14.43 -12.35
C TYR A 353 -6.65 -15.14 -13.69
N ASP A 354 -6.71 -14.36 -14.76
CA ASP A 354 -6.62 -14.86 -16.13
C ASP A 354 -5.16 -14.99 -16.60
N GLN A 355 -4.97 -15.53 -17.80
CA GLN A 355 -3.62 -15.72 -18.39
C GLN A 355 -2.85 -14.42 -18.63
N ASN A 356 -3.52 -13.27 -18.65
CA ASN A 356 -2.89 -11.96 -18.80
C ASN A 356 -2.64 -11.28 -17.44
N GLY A 357 -2.97 -11.94 -16.33
CA GLY A 357 -2.78 -11.43 -14.98
C GLY A 357 -3.84 -10.42 -14.53
N ARG A 358 -5.00 -10.38 -15.17
CA ARG A 358 -6.18 -9.61 -14.74
C ARG A 358 -7.02 -10.44 -13.78
N ILE A 359 -7.59 -9.81 -12.74
CA ILE A 359 -8.55 -10.48 -11.86
C ILE A 359 -9.84 -10.77 -12.64
N VAL A 360 -10.16 -12.06 -12.81
CA VAL A 360 -11.39 -12.54 -13.44
C VAL A 360 -12.53 -12.68 -12.43
N PHE A 361 -12.22 -12.94 -11.16
CA PHE A 361 -13.19 -13.01 -10.07
C PHE A 361 -12.49 -12.73 -8.72
N THR A 362 -13.16 -12.04 -7.80
CA THR A 362 -12.66 -11.87 -6.42
C THR A 362 -13.80 -11.69 -5.43
N VAL A 363 -13.61 -12.23 -4.22
CA VAL A 363 -14.48 -11.97 -3.06
C VAL A 363 -14.05 -10.73 -2.27
N ASN A 364 -12.99 -10.04 -2.69
CA ASN A 364 -12.47 -8.86 -2.00
C ASN A 364 -13.48 -7.71 -2.06
N ARG A 365 -14.02 -7.33 -0.90
CA ARG A 365 -15.00 -6.24 -0.78
C ARG A 365 -14.44 -4.88 -1.21
N SER A 366 -13.13 -4.67 -1.10
CA SER A 366 -12.46 -3.46 -1.58
C SER A 366 -12.45 -3.37 -3.11
N LEU A 367 -12.63 -4.49 -3.83
CA LEU A 367 -12.64 -4.60 -5.29
C LEU A 367 -14.03 -4.96 -5.84
N THR A 368 -15.09 -4.56 -5.14
CA THR A 368 -16.48 -4.81 -5.59
C THR A 368 -16.68 -4.32 -7.03
N GLY A 369 -17.15 -5.19 -7.92
CA GLY A 369 -17.38 -4.90 -9.34
C GLY A 369 -16.23 -5.27 -10.28
N VAL A 370 -15.05 -5.61 -9.74
CA VAL A 370 -13.92 -6.15 -10.51
C VAL A 370 -14.15 -7.63 -10.81
N GLY A 371 -13.94 -8.03 -12.07
CA GLY A 371 -14.20 -9.41 -12.51
C GLY A 371 -15.70 -9.74 -12.62
N PHE A 372 -16.00 -10.98 -12.97
CA PHE A 372 -17.35 -11.52 -12.97
C PHE A 372 -17.94 -11.57 -11.55
N SER A 373 -19.26 -11.57 -11.45
CA SER A 373 -19.92 -11.98 -10.21
C SER A 373 -19.73 -13.48 -9.98
N ARG A 374 -19.94 -13.97 -8.75
CA ARG A 374 -19.84 -15.41 -8.47
C ARG A 374 -20.75 -16.24 -9.38
N ALA A 375 -22.00 -15.78 -9.58
CA ALA A 375 -22.97 -16.50 -10.40
C ALA A 375 -22.53 -16.62 -11.87
N GLU A 376 -21.81 -15.62 -12.38
CA GLU A 376 -21.26 -15.61 -13.74
C GLU A 376 -19.93 -16.39 -13.84
N PHE A 377 -19.12 -16.41 -12.76
CA PHE A 377 -17.81 -17.06 -12.75
C PHE A 377 -17.89 -18.58 -12.58
N GLU A 378 -18.77 -19.09 -11.69
CA GLU A 378 -18.86 -20.53 -11.40
C GLU A 378 -19.05 -21.42 -12.64
N PRO A 379 -19.86 -21.05 -13.66
CA PRO A 379 -19.99 -21.83 -14.88
C PRO A 379 -18.74 -21.87 -15.77
N ILE A 380 -17.84 -20.88 -15.65
CA ILE A 380 -16.68 -20.71 -16.54
C ILE A 380 -15.34 -20.98 -15.83
N LYS A 381 -15.33 -21.20 -14.52
CA LYS A 381 -14.10 -21.30 -13.70
C LYS A 381 -13.13 -22.40 -14.17
N ASP A 382 -13.68 -23.49 -14.72
CA ASP A 382 -12.93 -24.66 -15.19
C ASP A 382 -12.71 -24.64 -16.72
N ALA A 383 -12.83 -23.47 -17.36
CA ALA A 383 -12.61 -23.29 -18.78
C ALA A 383 -11.18 -23.67 -19.20
N LYS A 384 -11.04 -24.23 -20.41
CA LYS A 384 -9.78 -24.74 -20.93
C LYS A 384 -8.91 -23.62 -21.48
N ALA A 385 -7.63 -23.93 -21.66
CA ALA A 385 -6.65 -23.01 -22.22
C ALA A 385 -7.07 -22.47 -23.59
N GLY A 386 -7.00 -21.15 -23.73
CA GLY A 386 -7.35 -20.43 -24.95
C GLY A 386 -8.83 -20.06 -25.09
N GLU A 387 -9.71 -20.54 -24.21
CA GLU A 387 -11.09 -20.06 -24.17
C GLU A 387 -11.15 -18.59 -23.73
N LYS A 388 -12.01 -17.82 -24.39
CA LYS A 388 -12.14 -16.37 -24.20
C LYS A 388 -13.53 -16.02 -23.69
N PHE A 389 -13.58 -15.14 -22.71
CA PHE A 389 -14.82 -14.66 -22.11
C PHE A 389 -14.84 -13.13 -22.16
N TYR A 390 -16.02 -12.56 -22.43
CA TYR A 390 -16.19 -11.13 -22.62
C TYR A 390 -17.18 -10.59 -21.61
N ARG A 391 -16.84 -9.45 -21.01
CA ARG A 391 -17.72 -8.74 -20.09
C ARG A 391 -17.87 -7.29 -20.52
N THR A 392 -19.10 -6.90 -20.84
CA THR A 392 -19.44 -5.50 -21.07
C THR A 392 -19.66 -4.81 -19.73
N ILE A 393 -19.02 -3.66 -19.53
CA ILE A 393 -19.18 -2.83 -18.33
C ILE A 393 -19.42 -1.37 -18.71
N MET A 394 -20.12 -0.66 -17.83
CA MET A 394 -20.22 0.79 -17.87
C MET A 394 -19.15 1.39 -16.98
N ASP A 395 -18.25 2.16 -17.57
CA ASP A 395 -17.11 2.78 -16.90
C ASP A 395 -17.28 4.29 -16.76
N ASP A 396 -17.54 4.76 -15.54
CA ASP A 396 -17.58 6.18 -15.20
C ASP A 396 -16.31 6.66 -14.47
N THR A 397 -15.20 5.92 -14.59
CA THR A 397 -13.92 6.29 -13.98
C THR A 397 -13.05 7.19 -14.86
N MET A 398 -13.46 7.44 -16.11
CA MET A 398 -12.77 8.30 -17.07
C MET A 398 -13.44 9.69 -17.22
N PRO A 399 -12.68 10.75 -17.55
CA PRO A 399 -13.27 12.04 -17.94
C PRO A 399 -14.17 11.89 -19.18
N GLY A 400 -15.20 12.74 -19.28
CA GLY A 400 -16.17 12.69 -20.39
C GLY A 400 -17.45 11.90 -20.10
N GLY A 401 -17.54 11.22 -18.96
CA GLY A 401 -18.73 10.51 -18.49
C GLY A 401 -18.67 9.00 -18.74
N PRO A 402 -19.76 8.26 -18.44
CA PRO A 402 -19.78 6.81 -18.56
C PRO A 402 -19.55 6.34 -20.01
N ILE A 403 -18.59 5.45 -20.20
CA ILE A 403 -18.33 4.77 -21.48
C ILE A 403 -18.59 3.28 -21.36
N GLU A 404 -19.15 2.67 -22.40
CA GLU A 404 -19.25 1.20 -22.47
C GLU A 404 -17.91 0.63 -22.92
N ARG A 405 -17.37 -0.35 -22.19
CA ARG A 405 -16.16 -1.09 -22.58
C ARG A 405 -16.35 -2.60 -22.45
N ILE A 406 -15.71 -3.35 -23.33
CA ILE A 406 -15.68 -4.81 -23.30
C ILE A 406 -14.32 -5.25 -22.76
N ILE A 407 -14.33 -6.03 -21.68
CA ILE A 407 -13.14 -6.67 -21.13
C ILE A 407 -13.07 -8.10 -21.66
N GLU A 408 -11.93 -8.49 -22.23
CA GLU A 408 -11.60 -9.87 -22.59
C GLU A 408 -10.85 -10.54 -21.42
N TYR A 409 -11.24 -11.78 -21.10
CA TYR A 409 -10.58 -12.67 -20.15
C TYR A 409 -10.17 -13.96 -20.85
N ILE A 410 -8.97 -14.46 -20.57
CA ILE A 410 -8.41 -15.66 -21.22
C ILE A 410 -8.14 -16.77 -20.20
N ALA A 411 -8.75 -17.94 -20.41
CA ALA A 411 -8.59 -19.13 -19.59
C ALA A 411 -7.28 -19.92 -19.93
N PRO A 412 -6.77 -20.78 -19.02
CA PRO A 412 -7.35 -21.16 -17.73
C PRO A 412 -7.21 -20.06 -16.68
N PHE A 413 -8.11 -20.10 -15.70
CA PHE A 413 -8.07 -19.24 -14.54
C PHE A 413 -7.40 -19.95 -13.37
N ASP A 414 -6.59 -19.24 -12.61
CA ASP A 414 -5.89 -19.81 -11.46
C ASP A 414 -5.94 -18.90 -10.24
N LYS A 415 -5.53 -19.47 -9.11
CA LYS A 415 -5.37 -18.77 -7.84
C LYS A 415 -3.92 -18.80 -7.43
N CYS A 416 -3.56 -17.89 -6.54
CA CYS A 416 -2.22 -17.87 -5.96
C CYS A 416 -2.24 -18.40 -4.53
N ASP A 417 -1.16 -19.06 -4.14
CA ASP A 417 -0.86 -19.37 -2.75
C ASP A 417 0.24 -18.42 -2.25
N ARG A 418 -0.10 -17.51 -1.33
CA ARG A 418 0.86 -16.54 -0.82
C ARG A 418 1.97 -17.18 0.00
N GLU A 419 1.71 -18.27 0.73
CA GLU A 419 2.76 -18.92 1.52
C GLU A 419 3.77 -19.63 0.61
N GLU A 420 3.31 -20.28 -0.46
CA GLU A 420 4.20 -20.87 -1.48
C GLU A 420 4.98 -19.78 -2.24
N ASP A 421 4.34 -18.66 -2.56
CA ASP A 421 5.04 -17.53 -3.18
C ASP A 421 6.06 -16.89 -2.22
N TYR A 422 5.77 -16.84 -0.91
CA TYR A 422 6.75 -16.41 0.10
C TYR A 422 7.94 -17.36 0.15
N GLU A 423 7.73 -18.67 0.14
CA GLU A 423 8.81 -19.66 0.10
C GLU A 423 9.69 -19.50 -1.14
N THR A 424 9.06 -19.30 -2.30
CA THR A 424 9.76 -19.07 -3.57
C THR A 424 10.57 -17.78 -3.55
N ALA A 425 9.95 -16.67 -3.13
CA ALA A 425 10.61 -15.37 -3.02
C ALA A 425 11.73 -15.39 -1.98
N TRP A 426 11.52 -16.04 -0.85
CA TRP A 426 12.52 -16.14 0.22
C TRP A 426 13.76 -16.87 -0.26
N ARG A 427 13.60 -18.06 -0.86
CA ARG A 427 14.73 -18.82 -1.41
C ARG A 427 15.51 -17.99 -2.44
N PHE A 428 14.80 -17.29 -3.33
CA PHE A 428 15.42 -16.46 -4.35
C PHE A 428 16.26 -15.33 -3.74
N PHE A 429 15.70 -14.56 -2.79
CA PHE A 429 16.42 -13.42 -2.20
C PHE A 429 17.51 -13.87 -1.21
N GLU A 430 17.33 -15.00 -0.52
CA GLU A 430 18.36 -15.59 0.33
C GLU A 430 19.59 -15.99 -0.51
N GLU A 431 19.39 -16.60 -1.67
CA GLU A 431 20.47 -16.92 -2.60
C GLU A 431 21.12 -15.64 -3.16
N LYS A 432 20.30 -14.68 -3.62
CA LYS A 432 20.77 -13.41 -4.19
C LYS A 432 21.60 -12.58 -3.21
N TYR A 433 21.30 -12.62 -1.92
CA TYR A 433 21.95 -11.80 -0.89
C TYR A 433 22.86 -12.60 0.05
N LYS A 434 23.12 -13.88 -0.26
CA LYS A 434 23.92 -14.78 0.58
C LYS A 434 25.29 -14.23 1.00
N ASP A 435 25.93 -13.43 0.14
CA ASP A 435 27.25 -12.83 0.41
C ASP A 435 27.17 -11.45 1.09
N LYS A 436 25.95 -10.93 1.34
CA LYS A 436 25.69 -9.63 1.99
C LYS A 436 24.99 -9.76 3.35
N LEU A 437 24.50 -10.95 3.70
CA LEU A 437 23.91 -11.34 4.98
C LEU A 437 25.00 -11.94 5.88
#